data_AF-F4W565-F1
#
_entry.id   AF-F4W565-F1
#
_cell.length_a   1.000
_cell.length_b   1.000
_cell.length_c   1.000
_cell.angle_alpha   90.00
_cell.angle_beta   90.00
_cell.angle_gamma   90.00
#
_symmetry.space_group_name_H-M   'P 1'
#
loop_
_entity.id
_entity.type
_entity.pdbx_description
1 polymer ?
#
loop_
_entity_poly.entity_id
_entity_poly.type
_entity_poly.pdbx_seq_one_letter_code
_entity_poly.pdbx_strand_id
1 'polypeptide(L)'
;MATAKTVLPEESELTVQELNVSWPVLQTASVYIGKACEWYNNEFLLCRQEERDPRRCLNEGKAVTSCTLDILKKMKKHCLEDFNAYMYCLERSTGTLEFTPCRKTQAALDNCVRQNLNIERPPYGYFCEAKVHNTSRPRPEPEKPITFPDPSPGLPSDVPHEKSKYSNRMWFKS
;
A
#
# COMPACT_ATOMS: atom_id res chain seq x y z
N MET A 1 -19.64 -2.17 -2.56
CA MET A 1 -20.61 -1.05 -2.55
C MET A 1 -20.95 -0.72 -1.11
N ALA A 2 -20.91 0.55 -0.71
CA ALA A 2 -21.28 0.96 0.64
C ALA A 2 -22.77 0.68 0.88
N THR A 3 -23.10 -0.02 1.97
CA THR A 3 -24.48 -0.32 2.37
C THR A 3 -24.91 0.61 3.49
N ALA A 4 -26.21 0.67 3.78
CA ALA A 4 -26.77 1.51 4.85
C ALA A 4 -26.20 1.21 6.26
N LYS A 5 -25.53 0.06 6.45
CA LYS A 5 -24.87 -0.33 7.71
C LYS A 5 -23.42 0.14 7.83
N THR A 6 -22.87 0.73 6.78
CA THR A 6 -21.46 1.14 6.78
C THR A 6 -21.30 2.52 7.44
N VAL A 7 -20.75 2.55 8.66
CA VAL A 7 -20.49 3.79 9.41
C VAL A 7 -19.25 4.48 8.85
N LEU A 8 -19.43 5.64 8.22
CA LEU A 8 -18.33 6.46 7.73
C LEU A 8 -17.78 7.32 8.88
N PRO A 9 -16.45 7.59 8.88
CA PRO A 9 -15.86 8.53 9.81
C PRO A 9 -16.39 9.95 9.59
N GLU A 10 -16.27 10.79 10.60
CA GLU A 10 -16.64 12.20 10.52
C GLU A 10 -15.66 12.96 9.60
N GLU A 11 -16.12 14.02 8.93
CA GLU A 11 -15.27 14.87 8.09
C GLU A 11 -14.10 15.49 8.87
N SER A 12 -14.31 15.85 10.13
CA SER A 12 -13.25 16.40 11.00
C SER A 12 -12.09 15.41 11.20
N GLU A 13 -12.37 14.11 11.25
CA GLU A 13 -11.33 13.06 11.34
C GLU A 13 -10.53 12.92 10.05
N LEU A 14 -11.09 13.31 8.90
CA LEU A 14 -10.44 13.26 7.59
C LEU A 14 -9.61 14.53 7.32
N THR A 15 -9.89 15.63 8.02
CA THR A 15 -9.13 16.88 7.84
C THR A 15 -7.71 16.75 8.38
N VAL A 16 -6.74 16.69 7.46
CA VAL A 16 -5.31 16.57 7.73
C VAL A 16 -4.57 17.57 6.86
N GLN A 17 -3.40 18.03 7.30
CA GLN A 17 -2.55 18.85 6.44
C GLN A 17 -2.06 18.04 5.24
N GLU A 18 -2.50 18.45 4.05
CA GLU A 18 -2.13 17.78 2.79
C GLU A 18 -0.74 18.17 2.28
N LEU A 19 -0.19 17.28 1.45
CA LEU A 19 1.06 17.50 0.72
C LEU A 19 0.78 18.30 -0.56
N ASN A 20 0.84 19.62 -0.46
CA ASN A 20 0.66 20.53 -1.61
C ASN A 20 1.93 20.64 -2.46
N VAL A 21 2.38 19.54 -3.04
CA VAL A 21 3.58 19.47 -3.90
C VAL A 21 3.28 18.77 -5.21
N SER A 22 4.04 19.10 -6.26
CA SER A 22 3.91 18.47 -7.58
C SER A 22 4.54 17.07 -7.61
N TRP A 23 4.15 16.27 -8.60
CA TRP A 23 4.69 14.93 -8.79
C TRP A 23 6.23 14.86 -8.93
N PRO A 24 6.91 15.76 -9.69
CA PRO A 24 8.37 15.77 -9.76
C PRO A 24 9.05 15.91 -8.39
N VAL A 25 8.47 16.70 -7.47
CA VAL A 25 8.99 16.86 -6.11
C VAL A 25 8.93 15.54 -5.35
N LEU A 26 7.78 14.84 -5.41
CA LEU A 26 7.61 13.54 -4.77
C LEU A 26 8.55 12.48 -5.37
N GLN A 27 8.70 12.47 -6.70
CA GLN A 27 9.57 11.55 -7.40
C GLN A 27 11.05 11.76 -7.02
N THR A 28 11.49 13.02 -6.95
CA THR A 28 12.83 13.44 -6.51
C THR A 28 13.10 13.01 -5.06
N ALA A 29 12.11 13.19 -4.18
CA ALA A 29 12.19 12.90 -2.75
C ALA A 29 11.94 11.42 -2.38
N SER A 30 11.46 10.61 -3.32
CA SER A 30 10.88 9.28 -3.09
C SER A 30 11.75 8.35 -2.24
N VAL A 31 13.03 8.25 -2.58
CA VAL A 31 13.98 7.36 -1.90
C VAL A 31 14.26 7.81 -0.47
N TYR A 32 14.38 9.12 -0.25
CA TYR A 32 14.66 9.68 1.08
C TYR A 32 13.43 9.58 1.99
N ILE A 33 12.23 9.86 1.46
CA ILE A 33 10.96 9.67 2.18
C ILE A 33 10.81 8.19 2.53
N GLY A 34 11.03 7.30 1.57
CA GLY A 34 10.93 5.85 1.78
C GLY A 34 11.86 5.36 2.88
N LYS A 35 13.09 5.90 2.97
CA LYS A 35 14.05 5.51 4.01
C LYS A 35 13.76 6.13 5.37
N ALA A 36 13.41 7.41 5.40
CA ALA A 36 13.18 8.14 6.65
C ALA A 36 11.84 7.79 7.30
N CYS A 37 10.79 7.61 6.50
CA CYS A 37 9.44 7.30 6.95
C CYS A 37 9.12 5.80 6.87
N GLU A 38 10.14 4.95 6.78
CA GLU A 38 10.02 3.51 6.61
C GLU A 38 9.12 2.86 7.66
N TRP A 39 9.29 3.23 8.94
CA TRP A 39 8.50 2.69 10.04
C TRP A 39 7.00 3.00 9.87
N TYR A 40 6.66 4.27 9.62
CA TYR A 40 5.26 4.71 9.46
C TYR A 40 4.60 4.09 8.21
N ASN A 41 5.35 4.03 7.10
CA ASN A 41 4.87 3.45 5.86
C ASN A 41 4.56 1.94 6.04
N ASN A 42 5.45 1.22 6.72
CA ASN A 42 5.26 -0.21 6.97
C ASN A 42 4.09 -0.46 7.92
N GLU A 43 3.89 0.36 8.96
CA GLU A 43 2.73 0.26 9.85
C GLU A 43 1.43 0.44 9.06
N PHE A 44 1.35 1.51 8.26
CA PHE A 44 0.17 1.79 7.44
C PHE A 44 -0.13 0.68 6.43
N LEU A 45 0.90 0.17 5.74
CA LEU A 45 0.74 -0.92 4.78
C LEU A 45 0.33 -2.23 5.47
N LEU A 46 0.90 -2.55 6.64
CA LEU A 46 0.52 -3.73 7.40
C LEU A 46 -0.93 -3.62 7.89
N CYS A 47 -1.33 -2.46 8.43
CA CYS A 47 -2.71 -2.21 8.85
C CYS A 47 -3.67 -2.40 7.69
N ARG A 48 -3.38 -1.78 6.54
CA ARG A 48 -4.23 -1.88 5.35
C ARG A 48 -4.35 -3.32 4.83
N GLN A 49 -3.26 -4.08 4.90
CA GLN A 49 -3.22 -5.47 4.44
C GLN A 49 -4.00 -6.42 5.36
N GLU A 50 -3.89 -6.22 6.68
CA GLU A 50 -4.55 -7.07 7.67
C GLU A 50 -6.03 -6.73 7.84
N GLU A 51 -6.37 -5.45 8.05
CA GLU A 51 -7.75 -5.02 8.32
C GLU A 51 -8.62 -5.02 7.05
N ARG A 52 -8.02 -4.76 5.87
CA ARG A 52 -8.71 -4.57 4.58
C ARG A 52 -9.79 -3.47 4.56
N ASP A 53 -9.94 -2.73 5.65
CA ASP A 53 -10.84 -1.59 5.81
C ASP A 53 -10.03 -0.28 5.97
N PRO A 54 -10.13 0.67 5.04
CA PRO A 54 -9.31 1.89 5.07
C PRO A 54 -9.64 2.83 6.24
N ARG A 55 -10.84 2.71 6.83
CA ARG A 55 -11.31 3.57 7.93
C ARG A 55 -10.55 3.31 9.23
N ARG A 56 -10.07 2.07 9.43
CA ARG A 56 -9.35 1.68 10.65
C ARG A 56 -7.92 2.21 10.66
N CYS A 57 -7.33 2.41 9.48
CA CYS A 57 -5.93 2.79 9.30
C CYS A 57 -5.72 4.30 9.07
N LEU A 58 -6.69 5.15 9.45
CA LEU A 58 -6.62 6.59 9.21
C LEU A 58 -5.52 7.28 10.03
N ASN A 59 -5.30 6.84 11.26
CA ASN A 59 -4.30 7.45 12.15
C ASN A 59 -2.87 7.17 11.67
N GLU A 60 -2.63 5.95 11.18
CA GLU A 60 -1.38 5.52 10.55
C GLU A 60 -1.15 6.31 9.26
N GLY A 61 -2.21 6.54 8.47
CA GLY A 61 -2.15 7.40 7.29
C GLY A 61 -1.74 8.84 7.62
N LYS A 62 -2.31 9.41 8.69
CA LYS A 62 -1.91 10.74 9.21
C LYS A 62 -0.45 10.79 9.62
N ALA A 63 0.05 9.73 10.24
CA ALA A 63 1.45 9.64 10.66
C ALA A 63 2.41 9.58 9.44
N VAL A 64 2.00 8.90 8.36
CA VAL A 64 2.74 8.89 7.09
C VAL A 64 2.80 10.29 6.46
N THR A 65 1.67 11.00 6.40
CA THR A 65 1.65 12.35 5.81
C THR A 65 2.45 13.34 6.65
N SER A 66 2.37 13.27 7.99
CA SER A 66 3.16 14.12 8.88
C SER A 66 4.66 13.85 8.75
N CYS A 67 5.09 12.59 8.70
CA CYS A 67 6.49 12.24 8.51
C CYS A 67 7.02 12.78 7.17
N THR A 68 6.23 12.63 6.11
CA THR A 68 6.60 13.12 4.77
C THR A 68 6.74 14.64 4.75
N LEU A 69 5.79 15.36 5.37
CA LEU A 69 5.85 16.81 5.51
C LEU A 69 7.12 17.27 6.23
N ASP A 70 7.50 16.59 7.31
CA ASP A 70 8.68 16.95 8.10
C ASP A 70 9.97 16.75 7.32
N ILE A 71 10.05 15.68 6.54
CA ILE A 71 11.20 15.40 5.67
C ILE A 71 11.31 16.42 4.54
N LEU A 72 10.19 16.79 3.90
CA LEU A 72 10.19 17.84 2.88
C LEU A 72 10.56 19.21 3.47
N LYS A 73 10.09 19.54 4.68
CA LYS A 73 10.50 20.76 5.40
C LYS A 73 12.00 20.77 5.69
N LYS A 74 12.56 19.63 6.11
CA LYS A 74 14.01 19.48 6.38
C LYS A 74 14.83 19.62 5.10
N MET A 75 14.44 18.95 4.01
CA MET A 75 15.10 19.11 2.70
C MET A 75 15.05 20.54 2.19
N LYS A 76 13.90 21.21 2.32
CA LYS A 76 13.74 22.63 1.97
C LYS A 76 14.65 23.55 2.78
N LYS A 77 14.94 23.22 4.04
CA LYS A 77 15.82 24.04 4.91
C LYS A 77 17.30 23.85 4.62
N HIS A 78 17.72 22.62 4.31
CA HIS A 78 19.15 22.28 4.25
C HIS A 78 19.70 22.06 2.84
N CYS A 79 18.89 21.53 1.90
CA CYS A 79 19.37 21.03 0.60
C CYS A 79 18.54 21.56 -0.58
N LEU A 80 17.97 22.76 -0.47
CA LEU A 80 17.02 23.30 -1.46
C LEU A 80 17.63 23.43 -2.86
N GLU A 81 18.88 23.91 -2.96
CA GLU A 81 19.53 24.16 -4.25
C GLU A 81 19.80 22.86 -5.02
N ASP A 82 20.44 21.89 -4.36
CA ASP A 82 20.70 20.56 -4.95
C ASP A 82 19.39 19.83 -5.28
N PHE A 83 18.37 19.97 -4.43
CA PHE A 83 17.06 19.37 -4.65
C PHE A 83 16.41 19.91 -5.91
N ASN A 84 16.40 21.24 -6.08
CA ASN A 84 15.86 21.87 -7.27
C ASN A 84 16.66 21.50 -8.52
N ALA A 85 18.00 21.46 -8.44
CA ALA A 85 18.83 21.05 -9.57
C ALA A 85 18.53 19.60 -10.02
N TYR A 86 18.29 18.69 -9.08
CA TYR A 86 17.90 17.32 -9.39
C TYR A 86 16.48 17.25 -9.96
N MET A 87 15.52 17.93 -9.33
CA MET A 87 14.13 18.00 -9.78
C MET A 87 14.01 18.55 -11.21
N TYR A 88 14.67 19.67 -11.51
CA TYR A 88 14.64 20.26 -12.86
C TYR A 88 15.29 19.36 -13.91
N CYS A 89 16.33 18.61 -13.52
CA CYS A 89 16.91 17.62 -14.42
C CYS A 89 15.90 16.51 -14.74
N LEU A 90 15.21 15.96 -13.73
CA LEU A 90 14.21 14.92 -13.94
C LEU A 90 13.08 15.43 -14.85
N GLU A 91 12.54 16.61 -14.55
CA GLU A 91 11.43 17.22 -15.28
C GLU A 91 11.80 17.51 -16.75
N ARG A 92 13.02 17.98 -17.02
CA ARG A 92 13.46 18.37 -18.36
C ARG A 92 14.00 17.21 -19.19
N SER A 93 14.49 16.15 -18.56
CA SER A 93 15.20 15.07 -19.25
C SER A 93 14.25 14.09 -19.96
N THR A 94 13.15 13.72 -19.33
CA THR A 94 12.22 12.70 -19.83
C THR A 94 10.79 13.06 -19.45
N GLY A 95 9.82 12.74 -20.33
CA GLY A 95 8.40 12.92 -20.02
C GLY A 95 7.88 12.00 -18.90
N THR A 96 8.64 10.97 -18.54
CA THR A 96 8.33 9.95 -17.53
C THR A 96 9.12 10.11 -16.22
N LEU A 97 9.95 11.15 -16.09
CA LEU A 97 10.78 11.43 -14.89
C LEU A 97 11.74 10.28 -14.53
N GLU A 98 12.42 9.72 -15.52
CA GLU A 98 13.43 8.67 -15.32
C GLU A 98 14.67 9.18 -14.58
N PHE A 99 15.20 8.35 -13.68
CA PHE A 99 16.36 8.70 -12.87
C PHE A 99 17.71 8.56 -13.60
N THR A 100 17.77 7.76 -14.66
CA THR A 100 18.99 7.43 -15.41
C THR A 100 19.77 8.65 -15.94
N PRO A 101 19.16 9.66 -16.57
CA PRO A 101 19.90 10.81 -17.11
C PRO A 101 20.49 11.74 -16.05
N CYS A 102 19.97 11.72 -14.82
CA CYS A 102 20.23 12.74 -13.80
C CYS A 102 21.14 12.28 -12.65
N ARG A 103 22.05 11.32 -12.89
CA ARG A 103 22.92 10.76 -11.83
C ARG A 103 23.90 11.78 -11.22
N LYS A 104 24.33 12.80 -11.98
CA LYS A 104 25.24 13.84 -11.47
C LYS A 104 24.58 14.72 -10.41
N THR A 105 23.38 15.21 -10.71
CA THR A 105 22.58 16.03 -9.78
C THR A 105 22.04 15.19 -8.62
N GLN A 106 21.74 13.91 -8.87
CA GLN A 106 21.42 12.96 -7.80
C GLN A 106 22.57 12.81 -6.80
N ALA A 107 23.82 12.64 -7.25
CA ALA A 107 24.97 12.49 -6.36
C ALA A 107 25.22 13.74 -5.49
N ALA A 108 24.98 14.93 -6.04
CA ALA A 108 25.05 16.18 -5.26
C ALA A 108 23.99 16.21 -4.15
N LEU A 109 22.74 15.87 -4.47
CA LEU A 109 21.66 15.79 -3.49
C LEU A 109 21.92 14.70 -2.43
N ASP A 110 22.37 13.51 -2.85
CA ASP A 110 22.72 12.40 -1.96
C ASP A 110 23.79 12.84 -0.94
N ASN A 111 24.80 13.61 -1.38
CA ASN A 111 25.83 14.13 -0.49
C ASN A 111 25.27 15.14 0.52
N CYS A 112 24.45 16.10 0.07
CA CYS A 112 23.84 17.08 0.97
C CYS A 112 22.93 16.42 2.02
N VAL A 113 22.10 15.47 1.60
CA VAL A 113 21.18 14.73 2.47
C VAL A 113 21.96 13.88 3.47
N ARG A 114 23.04 13.22 3.04
CA ARG A 114 23.93 12.46 3.92
C ARG A 114 24.56 13.35 4.99
N GLN A 115 25.08 14.51 4.62
CA GLN A 115 25.80 15.40 5.53
C GLN A 115 24.88 16.12 6.52
N ASN A 116 23.71 16.60 6.07
CA ASN A 116 22.84 17.44 6.89
C ASN A 116 21.72 16.68 7.62
N LEU A 117 21.22 15.60 7.01
CA LEU A 117 20.06 14.86 7.52
C LEU A 117 20.43 13.46 8.04
N ASN A 118 21.68 13.02 7.85
CA ASN A 118 22.16 11.68 8.20
C ASN A 118 21.31 10.55 7.59
N ILE A 119 20.72 10.79 6.41
CA ILE A 119 19.96 9.80 5.67
C ILE A 119 20.86 9.31 4.54
N GLU A 120 21.26 8.05 4.61
CA GLU A 120 21.99 7.39 3.53
C GLU A 120 21.01 6.77 2.52
N ARG A 121 21.31 6.96 1.23
CA ARG A 121 20.54 6.35 0.16
C ARG A 121 20.74 4.82 0.20
N PRO A 122 19.67 4.02 0.34
CA PRO A 122 19.80 2.58 0.38
C PRO A 122 20.26 2.00 -0.97
N PRO A 123 20.87 0.80 -0.96
CA PRO A 123 21.29 0.13 -2.18
C PRO A 123 20.10 -0.30 -3.04
N TYR A 124 20.40 -0.68 -4.28
CA TYR A 124 19.41 -1.26 -5.17
C TYR A 124 18.81 -2.54 -4.56
N GLY A 125 17.49 -2.70 -4.64
CA GLY A 125 16.77 -3.86 -4.09
C GLY A 125 16.28 -3.71 -2.65
N TYR A 126 16.78 -2.73 -1.89
CA TYR A 126 16.41 -2.54 -0.47
C TYR A 126 14.90 -2.40 -0.22
N PHE A 127 14.18 -1.72 -1.12
CA PHE A 127 12.73 -1.56 -1.00
C PHE A 127 11.93 -2.78 -1.48
N CYS A 128 12.57 -3.72 -2.16
CA CYS A 128 11.96 -4.97 -2.61
C CYS A 128 12.08 -6.08 -1.56
N GLU A 129 12.94 -5.91 -0.56
CA GLU A 129 13.11 -6.86 0.53
C GLU A 129 11.85 -6.91 1.41
N ALA A 130 11.45 -8.11 1.81
CA ALA A 130 10.34 -8.29 2.74
C ALA A 130 10.76 -7.76 4.12
N LYS A 131 10.07 -6.72 4.60
CA LYS A 131 10.34 -6.10 5.90
C LYS A 131 9.43 -6.68 6.96
N VAL A 132 10.02 -7.23 8.02
CA VAL A 132 9.28 -7.66 9.21
C VAL A 132 9.04 -6.42 10.07
N HIS A 133 7.77 -6.11 10.31
CA HIS A 133 7.36 -4.94 11.06
C HIS A 133 6.60 -5.37 12.33
N ASN A 134 7.11 -4.95 13.48
CA ASN A 134 6.51 -5.26 14.78
C ASN A 134 5.53 -4.15 15.16
N THR A 135 4.27 -4.52 15.35
CA THR A 135 3.18 -3.59 15.64
C THR A 135 2.58 -3.90 17.01
N SER A 136 2.04 -2.87 17.67
CA SER A 136 1.39 -3.02 18.99
C SER A 136 -0.09 -3.38 18.88
N ARG A 137 -0.69 -3.16 17.70
CA ARG A 137 -2.11 -3.44 17.44
C ARG A 137 -2.37 -4.95 17.40
N PRO A 138 -3.53 -5.40 17.91
CA PRO A 138 -3.92 -6.80 17.78
C PRO A 138 -4.18 -7.14 16.32
N ARG A 139 -3.89 -8.39 15.94
CA ARG A 139 -4.27 -8.90 14.62
C ARG A 139 -5.80 -9.01 14.53
N PRO A 140 -6.43 -8.60 13.42
CA PRO A 140 -7.85 -8.82 13.20
C PRO A 140 -8.21 -10.31 13.31
N GLU A 141 -9.39 -10.59 13.85
CA GLU A 141 -9.88 -11.97 13.93
C GLU A 141 -10.03 -12.57 12.53
N PRO A 142 -9.59 -13.82 12.31
CA PRO A 142 -9.78 -14.47 11.02
C PRO A 142 -11.27 -14.64 10.73
N GLU A 143 -11.67 -14.40 9.48
CA GLU A 143 -13.02 -14.67 9.01
C GLU A 143 -13.37 -16.14 9.30
N LYS A 144 -14.47 -16.36 10.02
CA LYS A 144 -14.92 -17.71 10.34
C LYS A 144 -15.29 -18.42 9.03
N PRO A 145 -14.89 -19.68 8.84
CA PRO A 145 -15.27 -20.43 7.65
C PRO A 145 -16.80 -20.45 7.56
N ILE A 146 -17.31 -20.21 6.35
CA ILE A 146 -18.75 -20.34 6.07
C ILE A 146 -19.07 -21.82 6.18
N THR A 147 -19.57 -22.24 7.33
CA THR A 147 -20.09 -23.59 7.51
C THR A 147 -21.42 -23.66 6.79
N PHE A 148 -21.44 -24.29 5.63
CA PHE A 148 -22.69 -24.71 5.04
C PHE A 148 -23.27 -25.82 5.94
N PRO A 149 -24.59 -25.86 6.19
CA PRO A 149 -25.20 -27.04 6.77
C PRO A 149 -24.85 -28.26 5.90
N ASP A 150 -24.74 -29.43 6.53
CA ASP A 150 -24.45 -30.68 5.82
C ASP A 150 -25.33 -30.78 4.55
N PRO A 151 -24.77 -31.26 3.42
CA PRO A 151 -25.57 -31.48 2.22
C PRO A 151 -26.81 -32.28 2.61
N SER A 152 -27.96 -31.95 2.00
CA SER A 152 -29.20 -32.71 2.23
C SER A 152 -28.86 -34.20 2.26
N PRO A 153 -29.21 -34.92 3.34
CA PRO A 153 -28.81 -36.31 3.48
C PRO A 153 -29.20 -37.06 2.21
N GLY A 154 -28.29 -37.87 1.69
CA GLY A 154 -28.60 -38.75 0.57
C GLY A 154 -29.84 -39.58 0.90
N LEU A 155 -30.56 -40.05 -0.13
CA LEU A 155 -31.70 -40.92 0.11
C LEU A 155 -31.27 -42.10 0.99
N PRO A 156 -32.08 -42.50 2.00
CA PRO A 156 -31.76 -43.64 2.85
C PRO A 156 -31.64 -44.91 1.99
N SER A 157 -30.75 -45.82 2.39
CA SER A 157 -30.48 -47.08 1.68
C SER A 157 -31.71 -47.98 1.52
N ASP A 158 -32.73 -47.74 2.35
CA ASP A 158 -33.96 -48.53 2.40
C ASP A 158 -34.96 -48.14 1.30
N VAL A 159 -34.73 -46.99 0.64
CA VAL A 159 -35.56 -46.56 -0.49
C VAL A 159 -35.10 -47.28 -1.75
N PRO A 160 -35.95 -48.11 -2.38
CA PRO A 160 -35.55 -48.82 -3.58
C PRO A 160 -35.23 -47.81 -4.70
N HIS A 161 -34.05 -47.94 -5.31
CA HIS A 161 -33.72 -47.18 -6.50
C HIS A 161 -34.59 -47.64 -7.66
N GLU A 162 -35.61 -46.84 -7.99
CA GLU A 162 -36.44 -47.09 -9.16
C GLU A 162 -35.59 -47.02 -10.45
N LYS A 163 -35.89 -47.91 -11.40
CA LYS A 163 -35.28 -47.84 -12.74
C LYS A 163 -35.70 -46.52 -13.38
N SER A 164 -34.80 -45.91 -14.15
CA SER A 164 -35.12 -44.68 -14.87
C SER A 164 -36.32 -44.92 -15.82
N LYS A 165 -37.33 -44.03 -15.74
CA LYS A 165 -38.59 -44.14 -16.50
C LYS A 165 -38.42 -44.36 -18.01
N TYR A 166 -37.30 -43.88 -18.59
CA TYR A 166 -37.02 -43.94 -20.01
C TYR A 166 -35.59 -44.43 -20.32
N SER A 167 -35.04 -45.33 -19.49
CA SER A 167 -33.66 -45.83 -19.64
C SER A 167 -32.64 -44.67 -19.71
N ASN A 168 -31.81 -44.63 -20.75
CA ASN A 168 -30.72 -43.68 -20.93
C ASN A 168 -31.14 -42.32 -21.52
N ARG A 169 -32.43 -42.10 -21.87
CA ARG A 169 -32.91 -40.87 -22.57
C ARG A 169 -31.99 -40.42 -23.72
N MET A 170 -31.33 -41.36 -24.39
CA MET A 170 -30.52 -41.10 -25.57
C MET A 170 -31.40 -41.17 -26.81
N TRP A 171 -31.06 -40.40 -27.85
CA TRP A 171 -31.83 -40.30 -29.09
C TRP A 171 -32.00 -41.65 -29.80
N PHE A 172 -31.06 -42.58 -29.61
CA PHE A 172 -31.13 -43.95 -30.12
C PHE A 172 -30.99 -44.94 -28.97
N LYS A 173 -31.86 -45.96 -28.95
CA LYS A 173 -31.83 -47.04 -27.98
C LYS A 173 -30.83 -48.10 -28.51
N SER A 174 -29.67 -48.21 -27.88
CA SER A 174 -28.80 -49.38 -28.05
C SER A 174 -29.39 -50.60 -27.36
#